data_AF-A0A2K1NT60-F1
#
_entry.id   AF-A0A2K1NT60-F1
#
_cell.length_a   1.000
_cell.length_b   1.000
_cell.length_c   1.000
_cell.angle_alpha   90.00
_cell.angle_beta   90.00
_cell.angle_gamma   90.00
#
_symmetry.space_group_name_H-M   'P 1'
#
loop_
_entity.id
_entity.type
_entity.pdbx_description
1 polymer ?
#
loop_
_entity_poly.entity_id
_entity_poly.type
_entity_poly.pdbx_seq_one_letter_code
_entity_poly.pdbx_strand_id
1 'polypeptide(L)'
;MKISEVSKKFNISTDTLRYYEKIGLIPSVNRNNGGIREYTEEDCNWIEFILCMKNAGLSIKTLVKYVDLFQQGDDTIEERKELLINEREKLRIKIENMKKTLERLDFKIAKYEEKILKKEETLKSLQF
;
A
#
# COMPACT_ATOMS: atom_id res chain seq x y z
N MET A 1 20.82 4.45 10.28
CA MET A 1 20.81 4.71 8.82
C MET A 1 20.53 6.19 8.55
N LYS A 2 21.23 6.80 7.60
CA LYS A 2 20.96 8.17 7.15
C LYS A 2 19.72 8.20 6.26
N ILE A 3 19.04 9.35 6.18
CA ILE A 3 17.82 9.53 5.37
C ILE A 3 18.01 9.14 3.89
N SER A 4 19.20 9.36 3.32
CA SER A 4 19.54 8.98 1.95
C SER A 4 19.60 7.47 1.73
N GLU A 5 20.01 6.72 2.76
CA GLU A 5 20.07 5.25 2.71
C GLU A 5 18.67 4.66 2.79
N VAL A 6 17.84 5.20 3.70
CA VAL A 6 16.43 4.81 3.84
C VAL A 6 15.64 5.15 2.57
N SER A 7 15.88 6.33 2.00
CA SER A 7 15.28 6.75 0.72
C SER A 7 15.55 5.74 -0.40
N LYS A 8 16.81 5.28 -0.52
CA LYS A 8 17.19 4.24 -1.48
C LYS A 8 16.57 2.88 -1.16
N LYS A 9 16.61 2.46 0.11
CA LYS A 9 16.07 1.16 0.58
C LYS A 9 14.60 1.00 0.24
N PHE A 10 13.80 2.04 0.48
CA PHE A 10 12.35 1.99 0.29
C PHE A 10 11.85 2.65 -1.00
N ASN A 11 12.78 3.11 -1.85
CA ASN A 11 12.47 3.82 -3.09
C ASN A 11 11.47 4.97 -2.92
N ILE A 12 11.69 5.80 -1.89
CA ILE A 12 10.88 6.99 -1.61
C ILE A 12 11.78 8.21 -1.43
N SER A 13 11.30 9.39 -1.83
CA SER A 13 12.09 10.61 -1.72
C SER A 13 12.38 10.95 -0.25
N THR A 14 13.49 11.62 0.01
CA THR A 14 13.82 12.17 1.33
C THR A 14 12.76 13.15 1.81
N ASP A 15 12.13 13.90 0.90
CA ASP A 15 11.01 14.80 1.22
C ASP A 15 9.76 14.05 1.65
N THR A 16 9.48 12.90 1.05
CA THR A 16 8.40 12.00 1.49
C THR A 16 8.65 11.46 2.90
N LEU A 17 9.89 11.06 3.20
CA LEU A 17 10.26 10.63 4.56
C LEU A 17 10.06 11.74 5.59
N ARG A 18 10.50 12.96 5.27
CA ARG A 18 10.28 14.14 6.13
C ARG A 18 8.80 14.46 6.28
N TYR A 19 8.03 14.33 5.21
CA TYR A 19 6.59 14.55 5.23
C TYR A 19 5.88 13.53 6.11
N TYR A 20 6.23 12.25 6.02
CA TYR A 20 5.64 11.19 6.85
C TYR A 20 5.88 11.43 8.33
N GLU A 21 7.11 11.77 8.72
CA GLU A 21 7.42 12.16 10.09
C GLU A 21 6.63 13.42 10.51
N LYS A 22 6.60 14.46 9.66
CA LYS A 22 5.93 15.73 9.96
C LYS A 22 4.44 15.57 10.27
N ILE A 23 3.76 14.66 9.59
CA ILE A 23 2.31 14.44 9.77
C ILE A 23 1.99 13.37 10.82
N GLY A 24 3.01 12.81 11.50
CA GLY A 24 2.81 11.73 12.48
C GLY A 24 2.51 10.36 11.86
N LEU A 25 2.83 10.16 10.58
CA LEU A 25 2.62 8.88 9.91
C LEU A 25 3.70 7.85 10.28
N ILE A 26 4.86 8.31 10.74
CA ILE A 26 5.85 7.50 11.43
C ILE A 26 6.24 8.21 12.74
N PRO A 27 6.74 7.47 13.75
CA PRO A 27 7.27 8.09 14.95
C PRO A 27 8.38 9.11 14.66
N SER A 28 8.62 10.01 15.62
CA SER A 28 9.70 10.99 15.51
C SER A 28 11.05 10.28 15.45
N VAL A 29 11.84 10.62 14.43
CA VAL A 29 13.14 9.98 14.21
C VAL A 29 14.22 10.68 15.03
N ASN A 30 15.08 9.89 15.67
CA ASN A 30 16.20 10.42 16.45
C ASN A 30 17.16 11.25 15.59
N ARG A 31 17.84 12.20 16.22
CA ARG A 31 18.88 13.02 15.59
C ARG A 31 20.21 12.75 16.28
N ASN A 32 21.27 12.62 15.48
CA ASN A 32 22.62 12.53 16.01
C ASN A 32 23.12 13.91 16.50
N ASN A 33 24.32 13.94 17.08
CA ASN A 33 24.95 15.17 17.62
C ASN A 33 25.10 16.30 16.59
N GLY A 34 25.09 15.98 15.28
CA GLY A 34 25.13 16.96 14.19
C GLY A 34 23.74 17.45 13.74
N GLY A 35 22.66 17.08 14.44
CA GLY A 35 21.29 17.44 14.07
C GLY A 35 20.72 16.66 12.88
N ILE A 36 21.41 15.62 12.41
CA ILE A 36 21.00 14.81 11.26
C ILE A 36 20.15 13.64 11.75
N ARG A 37 19.05 13.36 11.03
CA ARG A 37 18.18 12.19 11.30
C ARG A 37 18.95 10.89 11.16
N GLU A 38 18.80 10.05 12.17
CA GLU A 38 19.36 8.72 12.22
C GLU A 38 18.23 7.71 12.45
N TYR A 39 17.92 6.97 11.38
CA TYR A 39 16.87 5.97 11.37
C TYR A 39 17.39 4.66 11.95
N THR A 40 16.68 4.16 12.95
CA THR A 40 16.87 2.84 13.55
C THR A 40 16.21 1.77 12.67
N GLU A 41 16.40 0.51 13.06
CA GLU A 41 15.67 -0.60 12.45
C GLU A 41 14.17 -0.51 12.72
N GLU A 42 13.78 -0.07 13.92
CA GLU A 42 12.37 0.15 14.27
C GLU A 42 11.72 1.22 13.38
N ASP A 43 12.42 2.33 13.12
CA ASP A 43 11.95 3.36 12.18
C ASP A 43 11.75 2.78 10.77
N CYS A 44 12.65 1.88 10.34
CA CYS A 44 12.54 1.20 9.05
C CYS A 44 11.31 0.27 9.00
N ASN A 45 11.02 -0.45 10.09
CA ASN A 45 9.86 -1.31 10.20
C ASN A 45 8.55 -0.50 10.13
N TRP A 46 8.52 0.69 10.76
CA TRP A 46 7.41 1.62 10.62
C TRP A 46 7.21 2.10 9.18
N ILE A 47 8.30 2.48 8.51
CA ILE A 47 8.24 2.91 7.10
C ILE A 47 7.70 1.78 6.22
N GLU A 48 8.20 0.56 6.39
CA GLU A 48 7.73 -0.61 5.64
C GLU A 48 6.24 -0.87 5.87
N PHE A 49 5.81 -0.87 7.13
CA PHE A 49 4.41 -1.06 7.51
C PHE A 49 3.50 -0.02 6.84
N ILE A 50 3.85 1.27 6.92
CA ILE A 50 3.06 2.36 6.34
C ILE A 50 3.01 2.27 4.82
N LEU A 51 4.12 1.93 4.17
CA LEU A 51 4.14 1.76 2.71
C LEU A 51 3.24 0.60 2.28
N CYS A 52 3.29 -0.53 2.98
CA CYS A 52 2.41 -1.67 2.74
C CYS A 52 0.93 -1.27 2.84
N MET A 53 0.55 -0.62 3.94
CA MET A 53 -0.83 -0.21 4.19
C MET A 53 -1.32 0.85 3.17
N LYS A 54 -0.48 1.83 2.85
CA LYS A 54 -0.80 2.85 1.85
C LYS A 54 -0.99 2.24 0.46
N ASN A 55 -0.15 1.27 0.07
CA ASN A 55 -0.28 0.56 -1.21
C ASN A 55 -1.57 -0.27 -1.28
N ALA A 56 -2.01 -0.85 -0.17
CA ALA A 56 -3.32 -1.52 -0.08
C ALA A 56 -4.51 -0.53 -0.19
N GLY A 57 -4.25 0.77 0.02
CA GLY A 57 -5.21 1.86 -0.13
C GLY A 57 -5.83 2.32 1.18
N LEU A 58 -5.20 2.05 2.32
CA LEU A 58 -5.62 2.62 3.60
C LEU A 58 -5.35 4.13 3.61
N SER A 59 -6.23 4.87 4.29
CA SER A 59 -6.13 6.32 4.34
C SER A 59 -4.98 6.79 5.23
N ILE A 60 -4.27 7.84 4.82
CA ILE A 60 -3.22 8.48 5.64
C ILE A 60 -3.79 8.87 7.01
N LYS A 61 -5.02 9.39 7.06
CA LYS A 61 -5.69 9.79 8.30
C LYS A 61 -5.82 8.62 9.29
N THR A 62 -6.21 7.44 8.80
CA THR A 62 -6.33 6.25 9.65
C THR A 62 -4.98 5.79 10.18
N LEU A 63 -3.95 5.84 9.33
CA LEU A 63 -2.60 5.40 9.72
C LEU A 63 -1.95 6.36 10.73
N VAL A 64 -2.14 7.67 10.58
CA VAL A 64 -1.72 8.65 11.60
C VAL A 64 -2.41 8.36 12.93
N LYS A 65 -3.74 8.14 12.92
CA LYS A 65 -4.48 7.77 14.14
C LYS A 65 -3.89 6.51 14.79
N TYR A 66 -3.52 5.51 14.01
CA TYR A 66 -2.92 4.28 14.53
C TYR A 66 -1.57 4.54 15.21
N VAL A 67 -0.72 5.36 14.61
CA VAL A 67 0.58 5.76 15.20
C VAL A 67 0.37 6.57 16.48
N ASP A 68 -0.58 7.52 16.48
CA ASP A 68 -0.89 8.33 17.66
C ASP A 68 -1.37 7.47 18.84
N LEU A 69 -2.19 6.44 18.56
CA LEU A 69 -2.61 5.48 19.58
C LEU A 69 -1.42 4.64 20.07
N PHE A 70 -0.57 4.18 19.15
CA PHE A 70 0.62 3.40 19.50
C PHE A 70 1.55 4.18 20.45
N GLN A 71 1.74 5.47 20.23
CA GLN A 71 2.57 6.33 21.08
C GLN A 71 2.00 6.56 22.49
N GLN A 72 0.69 6.35 22.70
CA GLN A 72 0.07 6.43 24.03
C GLN A 72 0.36 5.19 24.89
N GLY A 73 0.96 4.14 24.32
CA GLY A 73 1.34 2.94 25.05
C GLY A 73 0.23 1.90 25.15
N ASP A 74 0.32 1.03 26.15
CA ASP A 74 -0.46 -0.21 26.20
C ASP A 74 -1.94 -0.02 26.51
N ASP A 75 -2.33 1.14 27.05
CA ASP A 75 -3.73 1.47 27.33
C ASP A 75 -4.60 1.54 26.07
N THR A 76 -3.99 1.66 24.88
CA THR A 76 -4.70 1.76 23.59
C THR A 76 -4.65 0.47 22.76
N ILE A 77 -4.17 -0.67 23.31
CA ILE A 77 -4.05 -1.93 22.57
C ILE A 77 -5.38 -2.34 21.92
N GLU A 78 -6.48 -2.26 22.66
CA GLU A 78 -7.82 -2.62 22.18
C GLU A 78 -8.27 -1.71 21.04
N GLU A 79 -8.08 -0.38 21.16
CA GLU A 79 -8.47 0.57 20.12
C GLU A 79 -7.63 0.39 18.85
N ARG A 80 -6.32 0.15 19.00
CA ARG A 80 -5.42 -0.17 17.87
C ARG A 80 -5.87 -1.43 17.14
N LYS A 81 -6.20 -2.48 17.89
CA LYS A 81 -6.69 -3.74 17.34
C LYS A 81 -8.01 -3.56 16.59
N GLU A 82 -8.96 -2.83 17.17
CA GLU A 82 -10.25 -2.56 16.54
C GLU A 82 -10.09 -1.77 15.23
N LEU A 83 -9.23 -0.76 15.21
CA LEU A 83 -8.89 0.00 14.00
C LEU A 83 -8.35 -0.93 12.90
N LEU A 84 -7.42 -1.83 13.23
CA LEU A 84 -6.87 -2.79 12.27
C LEU A 84 -7.92 -3.79 11.76
N ILE A 85 -8.83 -4.27 12.61
CA ILE A 85 -9.94 -5.15 12.22
C ILE A 85 -10.85 -4.45 11.21
N ASN A 86 -11.20 -3.19 11.47
CA ASN A 86 -12.05 -2.39 10.60
C ASN A 86 -11.41 -2.15 9.23
N GLU A 87 -10.12 -1.81 9.18
CA GLU A 87 -9.40 -1.62 7.92
C GLU A 87 -9.19 -2.94 7.17
N ARG A 88 -8.95 -4.06 7.88
CA ARG A 88 -8.90 -5.40 7.29
C ARG A 88 -10.20 -5.75 6.57
N GLU A 89 -11.34 -5.46 7.18
CA GLU A 89 -12.64 -5.76 6.59
C GLU A 89 -12.92 -4.92 5.33
N LYS A 90 -12.57 -3.63 5.36
CA LYS A 90 -12.63 -2.77 4.17
C LYS A 90 -11.76 -3.31 3.04
N LEU A 91 -10.54 -3.75 3.36
CA LEU A 91 -9.62 -4.33 2.38
C LEU A 91 -10.17 -5.64 1.81
N ARG A 92 -10.78 -6.50 2.64
CA ARG A 92 -11.43 -7.75 2.21
C ARG A 92 -12.51 -7.49 1.16
N ILE A 93 -13.40 -6.52 1.42
CA ILE A 93 -14.46 -6.12 0.48
C ILE A 93 -13.85 -5.59 -0.83
N LYS A 94 -12.80 -4.77 -0.74
CA LYS A 94 -12.10 -4.25 -1.91
C LYS A 94 -11.52 -5.38 -2.78
N ILE A 95 -10.88 -6.38 -2.15
CA ILE A 95 -10.34 -7.57 -2.83
C ILE A 95 -11.46 -8.34 -3.55
N GLU A 96 -12.59 -8.56 -2.88
CA GLU A 96 -13.73 -9.27 -3.48
C GLU A 96 -14.26 -8.53 -4.72
N ASN A 97 -14.41 -7.21 -4.64
CA ASN A 97 -14.83 -6.40 -5.78
C ASN A 97 -13.81 -6.42 -6.92
N MET A 98 -12.51 -6.33 -6.61
CA MET A 98 -11.44 -6.42 -7.62
C MET A 98 -11.43 -7.78 -8.32
N LYS A 99 -11.69 -8.89 -7.62
CA LYS A 99 -11.83 -10.22 -8.22
C LYS A 99 -13.00 -10.28 -9.20
N LYS A 100 -14.18 -9.80 -8.80
CA LYS A 100 -15.37 -9.73 -9.69
C LYS A 100 -15.10 -8.87 -10.93
N THR A 101 -14.36 -7.77 -10.78
CA THR A 101 -13.95 -6.95 -11.91
C THR A 101 -12.99 -7.69 -12.84
N LEU A 102 -12.00 -8.40 -12.29
CA LEU A 102 -11.06 -9.20 -13.07
C LEU A 102 -11.78 -10.27 -13.90
N GLU A 103 -12.67 -11.05 -13.28
CA GLU A 103 -13.48 -12.07 -13.97
C GLU A 103 -14.27 -11.48 -15.15
N ARG A 104 -14.82 -10.27 -14.98
CA ARG A 104 -15.55 -9.58 -16.06
C ARG A 104 -14.64 -9.13 -17.19
N LEU A 105 -13.41 -8.72 -16.89
CA LEU A 105 -12.40 -8.38 -17.89
C LEU A 105 -11.99 -9.62 -18.67
N ASP A 106 -11.69 -10.72 -17.97
CA ASP A 106 -11.32 -12.00 -18.57
C ASP A 106 -12.41 -12.52 -19.51
N PHE A 107 -13.68 -12.46 -19.08
CA PHE A 107 -14.81 -12.82 -19.93
C PHE A 107 -14.89 -11.97 -21.21
N LYS A 108 -14.65 -10.66 -21.10
CA LYS A 108 -14.66 -9.76 -22.28
C LYS A 108 -13.51 -10.08 -23.23
N ILE A 109 -12.31 -10.35 -22.71
CA ILE A 109 -11.13 -10.71 -23.51
C ILE A 109 -11.40 -12.00 -24.27
N ALA A 110 -11.85 -13.06 -23.59
CA ALA A 110 -12.18 -14.35 -24.21
C ALA A 110 -13.24 -14.21 -25.32
N LYS A 111 -14.22 -13.31 -25.15
CA LYS A 111 -15.24 -13.03 -26.18
C LYS A 111 -14.67 -12.36 -27.43
N TYR A 112 -13.63 -11.54 -27.30
CA TYR A 112 -12.95 -10.97 -28.46
C TYR A 112 -12.09 -12.03 -29.16
N GLU A 113 -11.38 -12.87 -28.41
CA GLU A 113 -10.60 -13.98 -28.97
C GLU A 113 -11.48 -14.94 -29.77
N GLU A 114 -12.64 -15.34 -29.23
CA GLU A 114 -13.61 -16.19 -29.94
C GLU A 114 -14.10 -15.56 -31.25
N LYS A 115 -14.36 -14.25 -31.25
CA LYS A 115 -14.80 -13.51 -32.46
C LYS A 115 -13.68 -13.39 -33.49
N ILE A 116 -12.45 -13.19 -33.05
CA ILE A 116 -11.27 -13.11 -33.92
C ILE A 116 -11.07 -14.47 -34.60
N LEU A 117 -11.04 -15.56 -33.83
CA LEU A 117 -10.92 -16.94 -34.33
C LEU A 117 -11.98 -17.26 -35.39
N LYS A 118 -13.26 -16.98 -35.11
CA LYS A 118 -14.35 -17.20 -36.08
C LYS A 118 -14.17 -16.40 -37.37
N LYS A 119 -13.66 -15.17 -37.27
CA LYS A 119 -13.42 -14.31 -38.44
C LYS A 119 -12.22 -14.82 -39.25
N GLU A 120 -11.17 -15.31 -38.60
CA GLU A 120 -10.02 -15.95 -39.26
C GLU A 120 -10.40 -17.24 -39.97
N GLU A 121 -11.22 -18.08 -39.35
CA GLU A 121 -11.76 -19.30 -39.98
C GLU A 121 -12.61 -18.97 -41.21
N THR A 122 -13.49 -17.97 -41.09
CA THR A 122 -14.32 -17.49 -42.21
C THR A 122 -13.46 -16.94 -43.37
N LEU A 123 -12.41 -16.17 -43.05
CA LEU A 123 -11.47 -15.65 -44.04
C LEU A 123 -10.70 -16.77 -44.74
N LYS A 124 -10.23 -17.78 -43.99
CA LYS A 124 -9.55 -18.95 -44.55
C LYS A 124 -10.49 -19.76 -45.46
N SER A 125 -11.76 -19.93 -45.09
CA SER A 125 -12.73 -20.67 -45.92
C SER A 125 -13.17 -19.93 -47.19
N LEU A 126 -12.91 -18.62 -47.31
CA LEU A 126 -13.24 -17.80 -48.48
C LEU A 126 -12.07 -17.63 -49.44
N GLN A 127 -10.87 -18.10 -49.08
CA GLN A 127 -9.66 -18.04 -49.91
C GLN A 127 -9.32 -19.39 -50.59
N PHE A 128 -10.19 -20.39 -50.45
CA PHE A 128 -10.20 -21.66 -51.17
C PHE A 128 -11.55 -21.84 -51.88
#